data_AF-A0A0J1G8V3-F1
#
_entry.id   AF-A0A0J1G8V3-F1
#
_cell.length_a   1.000
_cell.length_b   1.000
_cell.length_c   1.000
_cell.angle_alpha   90.00
_cell.angle_beta   90.00
_cell.angle_gamma   90.00
#
_symmetry.space_group_name_H-M   'P 1'
#
loop_
_entity.id
_entity.type
_entity.pdbx_description
1 polymer ?
#
loop_
_entity_poly.entity_id
_entity_poly.type
_entity_poly.pdbx_seq_one_letter_code
_entity_poly.pdbx_strand_id
1 'polypeptide(L)'
;MGFAAAALYFPGYAHFETAVLPEVKKISIAAIELVNFLLGMCASVSQAESIMHRIRIIGVEDSLTNSIAPLHWMITDKSGKSMVIECTKSGIHLFDNPIGVLSNSPDFEWHMTNLRNYMNVSPHQSEKEQWGEVVLSPFGQGSGAIGLPGDYSPPSRFVRTSFQKSNTPIPSSGSEAVITAFHIMEGVSIPKGVVATHRGTDDFTQYTAFMNVNTGEYFYKTYYNSQIMTARLYRDEFNCKEPISLGKLMKTVSYNSTS
;
A
#
# COMPACT_ATOMS: atom_id res chain seq x y z
N MET A 1 -5.06 3.60 20.79
CA MET A 1 -4.45 2.52 19.99
C MET A 1 -3.85 3.15 18.73
N GLY A 2 -2.85 2.54 18.11
CA GLY A 2 -2.25 3.04 16.85
C GLY A 2 -1.69 1.90 16.05
N PHE A 3 -2.59 1.33 15.26
CA PHE A 3 -2.38 0.17 14.43
C PHE A 3 -3.18 0.42 13.15
N ALA A 4 -2.59 0.15 12.00
CA ALA A 4 -3.21 0.32 10.71
C ALA A 4 -3.02 -0.95 9.90
N ALA A 5 -4.01 -1.23 9.06
CA ALA A 5 -4.02 -2.37 8.16
C ALA A 5 -4.59 -1.93 6.81
N ALA A 6 -4.05 -2.49 5.73
CA ALA A 6 -4.55 -2.31 4.37
C ALA A 6 -4.60 -3.67 3.65
N ALA A 7 -5.61 -3.87 2.81
CA ALA A 7 -5.73 -5.02 1.92
C ALA A 7 -5.42 -4.58 0.48
N LEU A 8 -4.62 -5.37 -0.23
CA LEU A 8 -4.27 -5.14 -1.62
C LEU A 8 -4.48 -6.43 -2.43
N TYR A 9 -4.66 -6.30 -3.74
CA TYR A 9 -4.85 -7.45 -4.64
C TYR A 9 -3.59 -8.33 -4.71
N PHE A 10 -3.76 -9.65 -4.75
CA PHE A 10 -2.68 -10.65 -4.83
C PHE A 10 -3.01 -11.80 -5.81
N PRO A 11 -3.33 -11.48 -7.08
CA PRO A 11 -3.84 -12.46 -8.05
C PRO A 11 -2.80 -13.52 -8.44
N GLY A 12 -3.24 -14.77 -8.55
CA GLY A 12 -2.39 -15.90 -8.97
C GLY A 12 -1.53 -16.51 -7.86
N TYR A 13 -1.46 -15.86 -6.69
CA TYR A 13 -0.69 -16.33 -5.53
C TYR A 13 -1.58 -16.57 -4.31
N ALA A 14 -2.57 -15.70 -4.09
CA ALA A 14 -3.54 -15.86 -3.01
C ALA A 14 -4.27 -17.20 -3.12
N HIS A 15 -4.35 -17.93 -2.01
CA HIS A 15 -5.09 -19.18 -1.91
C HIS A 15 -5.81 -19.25 -0.55
N PHE A 16 -7.11 -19.48 -0.60
CA PHE A 16 -7.95 -19.59 0.59
C PHE A 16 -8.83 -20.83 0.49
N GLU A 17 -8.96 -21.54 1.61
CA GLU A 17 -9.93 -22.63 1.73
C GLU A 17 -11.36 -22.06 1.77
N THR A 18 -12.31 -22.74 1.13
CA THR A 18 -13.73 -22.32 1.09
C THR A 18 -14.62 -23.08 2.08
N ALA A 19 -14.18 -24.26 2.53
CA ALA A 19 -14.94 -25.07 3.46
C ALA A 19 -14.56 -24.77 4.92
N VAL A 20 -15.57 -24.59 5.77
CA VAL A 20 -15.39 -24.69 7.22
C VAL A 20 -15.14 -26.16 7.54
N LEU A 21 -13.88 -26.57 7.56
CA LEU A 21 -13.53 -27.95 7.98
C LEU A 21 -14.04 -28.16 9.42
N PRO A 22 -14.83 -29.21 9.69
CA PRO A 22 -15.52 -29.42 10.97
C PRO A 22 -14.60 -29.71 12.17
N GLU A 23 -13.28 -29.84 11.98
CA GLU A 23 -12.34 -30.27 13.04
C GLU A 23 -11.26 -29.25 13.44
N VAL A 24 -11.31 -28.00 12.97
CA VAL A 24 -10.22 -27.05 13.24
C VAL A 24 -10.52 -26.19 14.47
N LYS A 25 -9.69 -26.29 15.52
CA LYS A 25 -9.71 -25.46 16.74
C LYS A 25 -9.40 -23.96 16.52
N LYS A 26 -9.41 -23.47 15.28
CA LYS A 26 -9.07 -22.08 14.91
C LYS A 26 -10.31 -21.31 14.45
N ILE A 27 -10.36 -20.03 14.81
CA ILE A 27 -11.41 -19.13 14.37
C ILE A 27 -11.24 -18.88 12.86
N SER A 28 -12.33 -18.94 12.10
CA SER A 28 -12.31 -18.69 10.65
C SER A 28 -12.64 -17.23 10.39
N ILE A 29 -11.78 -16.53 9.67
CA ILE A 29 -11.98 -15.13 9.28
C ILE A 29 -12.03 -15.07 7.76
N ALA A 30 -13.07 -14.47 7.19
CA ALA A 30 -13.12 -14.26 5.75
C ALA A 30 -11.98 -13.33 5.33
N ALA A 31 -11.33 -13.60 4.19
CA ALA A 31 -10.24 -12.77 3.67
C ALA A 31 -10.65 -11.28 3.60
N ILE A 32 -11.89 -11.01 3.15
CA ILE A 32 -12.45 -9.66 3.04
C ILE A 32 -12.68 -8.97 4.39
N GLU A 33 -12.74 -9.71 5.50
CA GLU A 33 -12.97 -9.18 6.86
C GLU A 33 -11.68 -9.02 7.67
N LEU A 34 -10.54 -9.51 7.18
CA LEU A 34 -9.31 -9.59 7.97
C LEU A 34 -8.84 -8.21 8.47
N VAL A 35 -8.96 -7.16 7.65
CA VAL A 35 -8.61 -5.79 8.06
C VAL A 35 -9.44 -5.35 9.27
N ASN A 36 -10.77 -5.49 9.19
CA ASN A 36 -11.66 -5.09 10.28
C ASN A 36 -11.42 -5.90 11.54
N PHE A 37 -11.21 -7.21 11.38
CA PHE A 37 -10.88 -8.10 12.49
C PHE A 37 -9.58 -7.68 13.19
N LEU A 38 -8.51 -7.42 12.44
CA LEU A 38 -7.23 -7.00 13.02
C LEU A 38 -7.33 -5.63 13.69
N LEU A 39 -8.01 -4.65 13.07
CA LEU A 39 -8.21 -3.32 13.66
C LEU A 39 -9.05 -3.36 14.95
N GLY A 40 -9.99 -4.30 15.06
CA GLY A 40 -10.81 -4.49 16.26
C GLY A 40 -10.11 -5.25 17.39
N MET A 41 -9.09 -6.06 17.07
CA MET A 41 -8.47 -6.98 18.01
C MET A 41 -7.02 -6.63 18.39
N CYS A 42 -6.35 -5.76 17.63
CA CYS A 42 -4.92 -5.49 17.77
C CYS A 42 -4.62 -4.01 18.02
N ALA A 43 -3.59 -3.75 18.84
CA ALA A 43 -3.00 -2.44 19.04
C ALA A 43 -1.56 -2.34 18.55
N SER A 44 -0.94 -3.45 18.14
CA SER A 44 0.43 -3.52 17.60
C SER A 44 0.59 -4.67 16.58
N VAL A 45 1.65 -4.60 15.78
CA VAL A 45 2.05 -5.64 14.83
C VAL A 45 2.34 -6.96 15.56
N SER A 46 3.02 -6.93 16.71
CA SER A 46 3.30 -8.15 17.49
C SER A 46 2.03 -8.84 18.01
N GLN A 47 0.99 -8.07 18.34
CA GLN A 47 -0.30 -8.63 18.72
C GLN A 47 -1.01 -9.27 17.51
N ALA A 48 -0.98 -8.59 16.36
CA ALA A 48 -1.54 -9.14 15.12
C ALA A 48 -0.84 -10.45 14.73
N GLU A 49 0.49 -10.49 14.75
CA GLU A 49 1.30 -11.70 14.52
C GLU A 49 0.85 -12.85 15.45
N SER A 50 0.70 -12.58 16.75
CA SER A 50 0.24 -13.57 17.73
C SER A 50 -1.18 -14.09 17.43
N ILE A 51 -2.09 -13.22 16.98
CA ILE A 51 -3.46 -13.57 16.61
C ILE A 51 -3.50 -14.40 15.32
N MET A 52 -2.62 -14.13 14.36
CA MET A 52 -2.57 -14.87 13.09
C MET A 52 -2.33 -16.37 13.29
N HIS A 53 -1.61 -16.77 14.34
CA HIS A 53 -1.42 -18.19 14.67
C HIS A 53 -2.70 -18.90 15.15
N ARG A 54 -3.69 -18.14 15.63
CA ARG A 54 -4.94 -18.65 16.23
C ARG A 54 -6.13 -18.65 15.27
N ILE A 55 -5.99 -18.04 14.10
CA ILE A 55 -7.04 -17.96 13.09
C ILE A 55 -6.67 -18.77 11.84
N ARG A 56 -7.65 -18.96 10.97
CA ARG A 56 -7.45 -19.32 9.56
C ARG A 56 -8.16 -18.28 8.69
N ILE A 57 -7.62 -18.05 7.51
CA ILE A 57 -8.22 -17.15 6.52
C ILE A 57 -8.99 -18.02 5.51
N ILE A 58 -10.27 -17.74 5.32
CA ILE A 58 -11.12 -18.47 4.38
C ILE A 58 -11.59 -17.57 3.23
N GLY A 59 -11.83 -18.18 2.09
CA GLY A 59 -12.37 -17.54 0.91
C GLY A 59 -13.88 -17.53 0.98
N VAL A 60 -14.49 -16.35 0.83
CA VAL A 60 -15.93 -16.19 0.65
C VAL A 60 -16.16 -15.74 -0.77
N GLU A 61 -16.96 -16.50 -1.50
CA GLU A 61 -17.30 -16.19 -2.88
C GLU A 61 -18.25 -14.99 -2.94
N ASP A 62 -17.89 -14.01 -3.77
CA ASP A 62 -18.75 -12.87 -4.05
C ASP A 62 -19.86 -13.29 -5.03
N SER A 63 -21.11 -13.08 -4.65
CA SER A 63 -22.28 -13.57 -5.39
C SER A 63 -22.51 -12.87 -6.74
N LEU A 64 -21.88 -11.71 -6.97
CA LEU A 64 -21.99 -10.98 -8.23
C LEU A 64 -20.93 -11.44 -9.24
N THR A 65 -19.73 -11.76 -8.76
CA THR A 65 -18.57 -12.11 -9.59
C THR A 65 -18.28 -13.60 -9.65
N ASN A 66 -18.88 -14.41 -8.76
CA ASN A 66 -18.58 -15.84 -8.56
C ASN A 66 -17.07 -16.07 -8.41
N SER A 67 -16.43 -15.20 -7.62
CA SER A 67 -14.99 -15.21 -7.42
C SER A 67 -14.64 -14.85 -5.98
N ILE A 68 -13.48 -15.32 -5.54
CA ILE A 68 -12.89 -14.95 -4.24
C ILE A 68 -11.86 -13.87 -4.52
N ALA A 69 -12.00 -12.71 -3.86
CA ALA A 69 -11.04 -11.62 -3.99
C ALA A 69 -9.63 -12.10 -3.57
N PRO A 70 -8.64 -12.10 -4.48
CA PRO A 70 -7.29 -12.52 -4.13
C PRO A 70 -6.62 -11.37 -3.37
N LEU A 71 -6.38 -11.54 -2.07
CA LEU A 71 -5.89 -10.46 -1.21
C LEU A 71 -4.61 -10.85 -0.47
N HIS A 72 -3.77 -9.85 -0.23
CA HIS A 72 -2.73 -9.85 0.80
C HIS A 72 -2.80 -8.56 1.61
N TRP A 73 -2.12 -8.50 2.74
CA TRP A 73 -2.28 -7.40 3.69
C TRP A 73 -0.95 -6.82 4.12
N MET A 74 -0.94 -5.52 4.36
CA MET A 74 0.13 -4.82 5.05
C MET A 74 -0.40 -4.25 6.36
N ILE A 75 0.33 -4.44 7.45
CA ILE A 75 0.03 -3.89 8.76
C ILE A 75 1.20 -3.06 9.29
N THR A 76 0.91 -2.03 10.08
CA THR A 76 1.93 -1.20 10.75
C THR A 76 1.39 -0.62 12.06
N ASP A 77 2.28 -0.22 12.96
CA ASP A 77 1.91 0.38 14.25
C ASP A 77 2.78 1.60 14.61
N LYS A 78 2.51 2.21 15.78
CA LYS A 78 3.21 3.40 16.28
C LYS A 78 4.73 3.23 16.45
N SER A 79 5.24 2.01 16.56
CA SER A 79 6.68 1.76 16.64
C SER A 79 7.39 1.95 15.30
N GLY A 80 6.64 2.01 14.19
CA GLY A 80 7.17 1.98 12.83
C GLY A 80 7.38 0.56 12.28
N LYS A 81 7.20 -0.49 13.09
CA LYS A 81 7.22 -1.88 12.60
C LYS A 81 6.14 -2.05 11.52
N SER A 82 6.48 -2.73 10.44
CA SER A 82 5.55 -3.11 9.38
C SER A 82 5.68 -4.61 9.10
N MET A 83 4.57 -5.25 8.71
CA MET A 83 4.53 -6.66 8.37
C MET A 83 3.60 -6.89 7.18
N VAL A 84 3.94 -7.86 6.34
CA VAL A 84 3.11 -8.36 5.23
C VAL A 84 2.53 -9.72 5.62
N ILE A 85 1.26 -9.92 5.30
CA ILE A 85 0.53 -11.17 5.51
C ILE A 85 0.09 -11.68 4.13
N GLU A 86 0.57 -12.87 3.76
CA GLU A 86 0.21 -13.53 2.50
C GLU A 86 -0.31 -14.94 2.78
N CYS A 87 -1.45 -15.29 2.22
CA CYS A 87 -1.99 -16.66 2.30
C CYS A 87 -1.86 -17.32 0.94
N THR A 88 -1.00 -18.33 0.83
CA THR A 88 -0.72 -19.06 -0.42
C THR A 88 -1.09 -20.54 -0.25
N LYS A 89 -0.86 -21.36 -1.28
CA LYS A 89 -1.10 -22.81 -1.22
C LYS A 89 -0.31 -23.51 -0.11
N SER A 90 0.82 -22.94 0.33
CA SER A 90 1.62 -23.47 1.44
C SER A 90 1.19 -22.95 2.81
N GLY A 91 0.19 -22.07 2.88
CA GLY A 91 -0.37 -21.55 4.13
C GLY A 91 -0.19 -20.04 4.29
N ILE A 92 -0.37 -19.57 5.53
CA ILE A 92 -0.20 -18.17 5.92
C ILE A 92 1.28 -17.89 6.19
N HIS A 93 1.81 -16.88 5.52
CA HIS A 93 3.16 -16.36 5.68
C HIS A 93 3.11 -14.96 6.29
N LEU A 94 3.98 -14.71 7.26
CA LEU A 94 4.12 -13.44 7.95
C LEU A 94 5.55 -12.95 7.72
N PHE A 95 5.69 -11.82 7.03
CA PHE A 95 7.00 -11.27 6.68
C PHE A 95 7.21 -9.93 7.39
N ASP A 96 8.33 -9.77 8.08
CA ASP A 96 8.77 -8.43 8.47
C ASP A 96 8.98 -7.59 7.21
N ASN A 97 8.48 -6.36 7.21
CA ASN A 97 8.55 -5.45 6.06
C ASN A 97 9.43 -4.24 6.38
N PRO A 98 10.77 -4.38 6.37
CA PRO A 98 11.68 -3.29 6.68
C PRO A 98 11.68 -2.18 5.62
N ILE A 99 11.35 -2.51 4.36
CA ILE A 99 11.22 -1.50 3.29
C ILE A 99 9.93 -0.68 3.47
N GLY A 100 8.93 -1.23 4.16
CA GLY A 100 7.63 -0.63 4.46
C GLY A 100 6.88 -0.17 3.21
N VAL A 101 6.90 -1.00 2.17
CA VAL A 101 6.19 -0.85 0.89
C VAL A 101 5.55 -2.20 0.57
N LEU A 102 4.37 -2.19 -0.05
CA LEU A 102 3.71 -3.37 -0.62
C LEU A 102 2.96 -2.94 -1.89
N SER A 103 2.93 -3.82 -2.90
CA SER A 103 2.12 -3.62 -4.10
C SER A 103 1.13 -4.78 -4.28
N ASN A 104 1.30 -5.61 -5.32
CA ASN A 104 0.50 -6.78 -5.63
C ASN A 104 1.45 -7.94 -5.93
N SER A 105 1.00 -8.94 -6.67
CA SER A 105 1.82 -10.10 -7.05
C SER A 105 3.08 -9.73 -7.87
N PRO A 106 4.18 -10.51 -7.81
CA PRO A 106 4.39 -11.77 -7.05
C PRO A 106 4.43 -11.60 -5.51
N ASP A 107 4.77 -12.68 -4.79
CA ASP A 107 4.94 -12.67 -3.33
C ASP A 107 5.99 -11.66 -2.84
N PHE A 108 5.91 -11.29 -1.57
CA PHE A 108 6.74 -10.26 -0.96
C PHE A 108 8.24 -10.59 -0.98
N GLU A 109 8.62 -11.85 -0.77
CA GLU A 109 10.04 -12.27 -0.81
C GLU A 109 10.63 -12.09 -2.21
N TRP A 110 9.85 -12.38 -3.25
CA TRP A 110 10.25 -12.10 -4.62
C TRP A 110 10.48 -10.59 -4.85
N HIS A 111 9.60 -9.72 -4.37
CA HIS A 111 9.79 -8.26 -4.50
C HIS A 111 11.07 -7.80 -3.79
N MET A 112 11.32 -8.29 -2.57
CA MET A 112 12.55 -8.00 -1.83
C MET A 112 13.80 -8.48 -2.58
N THR A 113 13.73 -9.65 -3.21
CA THR A 113 14.81 -10.17 -4.07
C THR A 113 15.00 -9.29 -5.31
N ASN A 114 13.90 -8.86 -5.94
CA ASN A 114 13.93 -8.02 -7.14
C ASN A 114 14.60 -6.66 -6.90
N LEU A 115 14.51 -6.08 -5.70
CA LEU A 115 15.21 -4.84 -5.37
C LEU A 115 16.72 -4.91 -5.63
N ARG A 116 17.32 -6.10 -5.54
CA ARG A 116 18.77 -6.29 -5.79
C ARG A 116 19.18 -5.97 -7.22
N ASN A 117 18.27 -6.05 -8.19
CA ASN A 117 18.52 -5.63 -9.58
C ASN A 117 18.76 -4.12 -9.70
N TYR A 118 18.31 -3.33 -8.71
CA TYR A 118 18.35 -1.88 -8.71
C TYR A 118 19.34 -1.31 -7.69
N MET A 119 20.23 -2.13 -7.12
CA MET A 119 21.15 -1.68 -6.06
C MET A 119 22.09 -0.53 -6.48
N ASN A 120 22.26 -0.31 -7.78
CA ASN A 120 23.11 0.75 -8.33
C ASN A 120 22.35 2.04 -8.69
N VAL A 121 21.01 2.06 -8.59
CA VAL A 121 20.29 3.33 -8.79
C VAL A 121 20.55 4.27 -7.62
N SER A 122 20.68 5.56 -7.91
CA SER A 122 21.08 6.58 -6.94
C SER A 122 20.34 7.89 -7.18
N PRO A 123 20.00 8.65 -6.13
CA PRO A 123 19.52 10.02 -6.29
C PRO A 123 20.63 10.98 -6.77
N HIS A 124 21.89 10.57 -6.68
CA HIS A 124 23.06 11.34 -7.13
C HIS A 124 23.51 10.88 -8.51
N GLN A 125 23.92 11.83 -9.36
CA GLN A 125 24.48 11.54 -10.68
C GLN A 125 25.95 11.95 -10.78
N SER A 126 26.70 11.28 -11.64
CA SER A 126 28.04 11.73 -12.07
C SER A 126 27.91 13.03 -12.87
N GLU A 127 28.83 13.98 -12.66
CA GLU A 127 28.85 15.24 -13.41
C GLU A 127 29.53 15.10 -14.78
N LYS A 128 30.45 14.14 -14.91
CA LYS A 128 31.14 13.81 -16.16
C LYS A 128 31.74 12.42 -16.09
N GLU A 129 31.89 11.79 -17.24
CA GLU A 129 32.66 10.57 -17.45
C GLU A 129 33.54 10.72 -18.69
N GLN A 130 34.62 9.96 -18.79
CA GLN A 130 35.51 10.00 -19.96
C GLN A 130 35.65 8.61 -20.57
N TRP A 131 35.25 8.48 -21.84
CA TRP A 131 35.36 7.26 -22.62
C TRP A 131 36.38 7.47 -23.74
N GLY A 132 37.63 7.08 -23.48
CA GLY A 132 38.76 7.40 -24.35
C GLY A 132 38.95 8.91 -24.47
N GLU A 133 38.77 9.46 -25.66
CA GLU A 133 38.88 10.90 -25.92
C GLU A 133 37.54 11.65 -25.81
N VAL A 134 36.43 10.94 -25.58
CA VAL A 134 35.09 11.53 -25.51
C VAL A 134 34.74 11.84 -24.06
N VAL A 135 34.45 13.11 -23.77
CA VAL A 135 33.88 13.54 -22.49
C VAL A 135 32.36 13.46 -22.56
N LEU A 136 31.78 12.67 -21.67
CA LEU A 136 30.34 12.51 -21.52
C LEU A 136 29.88 13.38 -20.36
N SER A 137 28.90 14.24 -20.60
CA SER A 137 28.23 15.04 -19.58
C SER A 137 26.72 14.73 -19.59
N PRO A 138 26.04 14.74 -18.43
CA PRO A 138 24.60 14.53 -18.38
C PRO A 138 23.82 15.54 -19.23
N PHE A 139 22.72 15.10 -19.84
CA PHE A 139 21.78 16.01 -20.52
C PHE A 139 20.96 16.90 -19.56
N GLY A 140 21.00 16.58 -18.26
CA GLY A 140 20.24 17.24 -17.20
C GLY A 140 20.44 16.54 -15.86
N GLN A 141 19.49 16.72 -14.94
CA GLN A 141 19.48 16.04 -13.63
C GLN A 141 18.71 14.71 -13.68
N GLY A 142 19.02 13.82 -12.73
CA GLY A 142 18.30 12.56 -12.53
C GLY A 142 18.93 11.32 -13.18
N SER A 143 20.08 11.45 -13.83
CA SER A 143 20.73 10.31 -14.51
C SER A 143 21.23 9.21 -13.56
N GLY A 144 21.39 9.51 -12.27
CA GLY A 144 21.71 8.50 -11.24
C GLY A 144 20.61 7.44 -11.08
N ALA A 145 19.36 7.77 -11.43
CA ALA A 145 18.22 6.87 -11.33
C ALA A 145 17.92 6.11 -12.64
N ILE A 146 18.81 6.20 -13.64
CA ILE A 146 18.70 5.40 -14.87
C ILE A 146 18.64 3.91 -14.49
N GLY A 147 17.64 3.22 -15.03
CA GLY A 147 17.35 1.82 -14.72
C GLY A 147 16.07 1.63 -13.91
N LEU A 148 15.53 2.66 -13.23
CA LEU A 148 14.21 2.55 -12.62
C LEU A 148 13.14 2.24 -13.67
N PRO A 149 12.24 1.26 -13.41
CA PRO A 149 11.22 0.87 -14.38
C PRO A 149 10.09 1.90 -14.41
N GLY A 150 9.52 2.15 -15.59
CA GLY A 150 8.52 3.21 -15.82
C GLY A 150 7.08 2.73 -15.99
N ASP A 151 6.82 1.42 -16.11
CA ASP A 151 5.49 0.87 -16.33
C ASP A 151 4.65 0.77 -15.04
N TYR A 152 3.37 0.45 -15.15
CA TYR A 152 2.42 0.39 -14.02
C TYR A 152 2.29 -1.01 -13.38
N SER A 153 3.11 -1.98 -13.76
CA SER A 153 3.07 -3.32 -13.17
C SER A 153 3.40 -3.28 -11.67
N PRO A 154 2.91 -4.26 -10.88
CA PRO A 154 3.19 -4.30 -9.45
C PRO A 154 4.69 -4.35 -9.09
N PRO A 155 5.56 -5.13 -9.77
CA PRO A 155 7.00 -5.07 -9.56
C PRO A 155 7.59 -3.68 -9.77
N SER A 156 7.23 -3.02 -10.86
CA SER A 156 7.77 -1.70 -11.21
C SER A 156 7.32 -0.63 -10.22
N ARG A 157 6.05 -0.65 -9.79
CA ARG A 157 5.54 0.23 -8.72
C ARG A 157 6.24 -0.03 -7.39
N PHE A 158 6.46 -1.30 -7.02
CA PHE A 158 7.16 -1.65 -5.79
C PHE A 158 8.58 -1.07 -5.77
N VAL A 159 9.35 -1.24 -6.85
CA VAL A 159 10.71 -0.72 -6.99
C VAL A 159 10.74 0.81 -6.92
N ARG A 160 9.89 1.50 -7.70
CA ARG A 160 9.83 2.97 -7.71
C ARG A 160 9.49 3.54 -6.33
N THR A 161 8.44 3.04 -5.69
CA THR A 161 8.04 3.53 -4.36
C THR A 161 9.10 3.23 -3.31
N SER A 162 9.74 2.05 -3.36
CA SER A 162 10.82 1.69 -2.43
C SER A 162 12.02 2.63 -2.58
N PHE A 163 12.43 2.92 -3.82
CA PHE A 163 13.52 3.86 -4.09
C PHE A 163 13.18 5.28 -3.64
N GLN A 164 12.01 5.79 -4.04
CA GLN A 164 11.56 7.15 -3.69
C GLN A 164 11.48 7.31 -2.17
N LYS A 165 10.75 6.43 -1.49
CA LYS A 165 10.60 6.47 -0.03
C LYS A 165 11.95 6.43 0.70
N SER A 166 12.90 5.61 0.23
CA SER A 166 14.19 5.43 0.90
C SER A 166 15.17 6.59 0.68
N ASN A 167 14.97 7.39 -0.36
CA ASN A 167 15.86 8.50 -0.73
C ASN A 167 15.22 9.89 -0.52
N THR A 168 13.93 9.95 -0.18
CA THR A 168 13.28 11.18 0.26
C THR A 168 13.71 11.52 1.69
N PRO A 169 14.15 12.76 1.97
CA PRO A 169 14.49 13.20 3.32
C PRO A 169 13.32 13.00 4.30
N ILE A 170 13.64 12.64 5.54
CA ILE A 170 12.62 12.53 6.60
C ILE A 170 12.03 13.92 6.86
N PRO A 171 10.70 14.11 6.71
CA PRO A 171 10.06 15.41 6.89
C PRO A 171 10.13 15.90 8.33
N SER A 172 10.20 17.22 8.53
CA SER A 172 10.41 17.83 9.84
C SER A 172 9.13 18.02 10.65
N SER A 173 7.97 17.96 9.99
CA SER A 173 6.66 18.12 10.60
C SER A 173 5.63 17.12 10.06
N GLY A 174 4.54 16.91 10.81
CA GLY A 174 3.45 16.04 10.37
C GLY A 174 2.78 16.53 9.07
N SER A 175 2.67 17.84 8.87
CA SER A 175 2.13 18.42 7.63
C SER A 175 3.04 18.11 6.44
N GLU A 176 4.35 18.34 6.58
CA GLU A 176 5.32 17.99 5.55
C GLU A 176 5.35 16.48 5.29
N ALA A 177 5.17 15.65 6.33
CA ALA A 177 5.10 14.20 6.17
C ALA A 177 3.92 13.76 5.30
N VAL A 178 2.73 14.33 5.54
CA VAL A 178 1.55 14.05 4.71
C VAL A 178 1.78 14.49 3.27
N ILE A 179 2.27 15.71 3.04
CA ILE A 179 2.55 16.24 1.69
C ILE A 179 3.58 15.36 0.96
N THR A 180 4.68 15.03 1.65
CA THR A 180 5.76 14.19 1.11
C THR A 180 5.24 12.80 0.72
N ALA A 181 4.41 12.20 1.55
CA ALA A 181 3.84 10.89 1.27
C ALA A 181 2.95 10.92 0.02
N PHE A 182 2.13 11.96 -0.17
CA PHE A 182 1.36 12.14 -1.41
C PHE A 182 2.26 12.28 -2.63
N HIS A 183 3.36 13.05 -2.57
CA HIS A 183 4.30 13.18 -3.69
C HIS A 183 5.01 11.86 -4.03
N ILE A 184 5.35 11.02 -3.05
CA ILE A 184 5.87 9.67 -3.31
C ILE A 184 4.82 8.84 -4.06
N MET A 185 3.56 8.87 -3.62
CA MET A 185 2.50 8.07 -4.25
C MET A 185 2.09 8.57 -5.63
N GLU A 186 2.31 9.84 -5.97
CA GLU A 186 2.14 10.37 -7.33
C GLU A 186 3.02 9.62 -8.35
N GLY A 187 4.21 9.15 -7.95
CA GLY A 187 5.13 8.37 -8.81
C GLY A 187 4.61 6.99 -9.24
N VAL A 188 3.51 6.53 -8.65
CA VAL A 188 2.87 5.24 -8.97
C VAL A 188 1.35 5.37 -9.16
N SER A 189 0.82 6.60 -9.19
CA SER A 189 -0.57 6.87 -9.51
C SER A 189 -0.84 6.56 -10.98
N ILE A 190 -1.94 5.87 -11.27
CA ILE A 190 -2.31 5.40 -12.60
C ILE A 190 -3.39 6.34 -13.17
N PRO A 191 -3.09 7.12 -14.22
CA PRO A 191 -4.09 7.88 -14.97
C PRO A 191 -5.11 6.98 -15.68
N LYS A 192 -6.30 7.50 -15.98
CA LYS A 192 -7.23 6.79 -16.87
C LYS A 192 -6.67 6.66 -18.29
N GLY A 193 -6.98 5.55 -18.96
CA GLY A 193 -6.61 5.30 -20.36
C GLY A 193 -5.23 4.71 -20.58
N VAL A 194 -4.33 4.69 -19.58
CA VAL A 194 -2.97 4.13 -19.75
C VAL A 194 -2.87 2.66 -19.35
N VAL A 195 -3.82 2.14 -18.57
CA VAL A 195 -3.93 0.72 -18.22
C VAL A 195 -5.39 0.28 -18.42
N ALA A 196 -5.58 -0.70 -19.31
CA ALA A 196 -6.89 -1.26 -19.60
C ALA A 196 -6.98 -2.71 -19.10
N THR A 197 -8.12 -3.07 -18.51
CA THR A 197 -8.41 -4.45 -18.11
C THR A 197 -8.80 -5.29 -19.32
N HIS A 198 -8.82 -6.62 -19.16
CA HIS A 198 -9.34 -7.55 -20.18
C HIS A 198 -10.81 -7.29 -20.55
N ARG A 199 -11.56 -6.56 -19.71
CA ARG A 199 -12.96 -6.16 -19.96
C ARG A 199 -13.10 -4.83 -20.70
N GLY A 200 -11.98 -4.21 -21.09
CA GLY A 200 -11.97 -2.91 -21.76
C GLY A 200 -12.28 -1.73 -20.84
N THR A 201 -12.10 -1.88 -19.53
CA THR A 201 -12.27 -0.80 -18.55
C THR A 201 -10.93 -0.23 -18.13
N ASP A 202 -10.89 1.04 -17.72
CA ASP A 202 -9.68 1.65 -17.16
C ASP A 202 -9.38 1.08 -15.76
N ASP A 203 -8.13 0.69 -15.53
CA ASP A 203 -7.56 0.54 -14.19
C ASP A 203 -6.81 1.83 -13.85
N PHE A 204 -7.22 2.50 -12.78
CA PHE A 204 -6.71 3.83 -12.41
C PHE A 204 -6.72 4.02 -10.90
N THR A 205 -5.89 4.93 -10.40
CA THR A 205 -5.83 5.24 -8.97
C THR A 205 -7.05 6.03 -8.54
N GLN A 206 -8.05 5.34 -7.98
CA GLN A 206 -9.32 5.96 -7.57
C GLN A 206 -9.17 6.96 -6.42
N TYR A 207 -8.29 6.65 -5.47
CA TYR A 207 -7.95 7.51 -4.35
C TYR A 207 -6.55 7.18 -3.80
N THR A 208 -6.00 8.10 -3.02
CA THR A 208 -4.75 7.90 -2.27
C THR A 208 -5.00 8.36 -0.85
N ALA A 209 -4.51 7.61 0.14
CA ALA A 209 -4.77 7.90 1.53
C ALA A 209 -3.59 7.57 2.45
N PHE A 210 -3.53 8.28 3.57
CA PHE A 210 -2.56 8.09 4.64
C PHE A 210 -3.23 8.14 6.01
N MET A 211 -2.79 7.27 6.90
CA MET A 211 -3.25 7.19 8.28
C MET A 211 -2.15 7.66 9.21
N ASN A 212 -2.44 8.66 10.04
CA ASN A 212 -1.57 8.99 11.17
C ASN A 212 -1.93 8.09 12.35
N VAL A 213 -1.18 7.00 12.51
CA VAL A 213 -1.40 6.01 13.58
C VAL A 213 -1.23 6.61 14.97
N ASN A 214 -0.56 7.75 15.12
CA ASN A 214 -0.39 8.41 16.42
C ASN A 214 -1.64 9.16 16.87
N THR A 215 -2.30 9.85 15.95
CA THR A 215 -3.38 10.81 16.22
C THR A 215 -4.77 10.35 15.75
N GLY A 216 -4.85 9.31 14.91
CA GLY A 216 -6.10 8.79 14.37
C GLY A 216 -6.69 9.63 13.22
N GLU A 217 -5.84 10.38 12.52
CA GLU A 217 -6.22 11.16 11.35
C GLU A 217 -6.07 10.33 10.06
N TYR A 218 -7.02 10.50 9.14
CA TYR A 218 -7.04 9.87 7.83
C TYR A 218 -7.02 10.98 6.76
N PHE A 219 -5.91 11.11 6.06
CA PHE A 219 -5.73 12.06 4.96
C PHE A 219 -6.01 11.38 3.64
N TYR A 220 -6.75 11.99 2.72
CA TYR A 220 -7.05 11.40 1.43
C TYR A 220 -7.24 12.41 0.31
N LYS A 221 -6.96 11.98 -0.93
CA LYS A 221 -7.36 12.63 -2.18
C LYS A 221 -8.10 11.60 -3.03
N THR A 222 -8.95 12.05 -3.96
CA THR A 222 -9.58 11.17 -4.95
C THR A 222 -9.11 11.53 -6.34
N TYR A 223 -9.30 10.64 -7.33
CA TYR A 223 -8.98 10.92 -8.73
C TYR A 223 -9.62 12.21 -9.24
N TYR A 224 -10.82 12.53 -8.76
CA TYR A 224 -11.60 13.68 -9.23
C TYR A 224 -11.44 14.93 -8.36
N ASN A 225 -10.68 14.85 -7.26
CA ASN A 225 -10.42 15.97 -6.37
C ASN A 225 -9.05 15.83 -5.70
N SER A 226 -8.11 16.66 -6.15
CA SER A 226 -6.71 16.68 -5.67
C SER A 226 -6.52 17.42 -4.35
N GLN A 227 -7.57 18.00 -3.76
CA GLN A 227 -7.49 18.60 -2.43
C GLN A 227 -7.27 17.52 -1.38
N ILE A 228 -6.25 17.67 -0.53
CA ILE A 228 -6.06 16.79 0.62
C ILE A 228 -7.18 17.05 1.61
N MET A 229 -7.98 16.02 1.85
CA MET A 229 -9.06 15.99 2.82
C MET A 229 -8.61 15.27 4.08
N THR A 230 -9.13 15.66 5.23
CA THR A 230 -8.89 14.95 6.51
C THR A 230 -10.20 14.47 7.10
N ALA A 231 -10.23 13.22 7.53
CA ALA A 231 -11.21 12.67 8.45
C ALA A 231 -10.52 12.28 9.75
N ARG A 232 -11.20 12.40 10.89
CA ARG A 232 -10.62 12.11 12.21
C ARG A 232 -11.58 11.25 13.01
N LEU A 233 -11.04 10.22 13.65
CA LEU A 233 -11.75 9.43 14.64
C LEU A 233 -11.64 10.15 15.99
N TYR A 234 -12.77 10.59 16.56
CA TYR A 234 -12.77 11.21 17.89
C TYR A 234 -12.91 10.15 18.98
N ARG A 235 -12.23 10.32 20.11
CA ARG A 235 -12.25 9.30 21.18
C ARG A 235 -13.62 9.12 21.83
N ASP A 236 -14.45 10.16 21.78
CA ASP A 236 -15.77 10.14 22.41
C ASP A 236 -16.81 9.37 21.57
N GLU A 237 -16.45 8.99 20.33
CA GLU A 237 -17.29 8.25 19.39
C GLU A 237 -17.18 6.72 19.53
N PHE A 238 -16.30 6.22 20.42
CA PHE A 238 -16.03 4.78 20.55
C PHE A 238 -17.12 3.95 21.26
N ASN A 239 -18.18 4.57 21.77
CA ASN A 239 -19.29 3.88 22.45
C ASN A 239 -20.55 3.72 21.56
N CYS A 240 -20.44 3.97 20.26
CA CYS A 240 -21.55 3.83 19.32
C CYS A 240 -21.81 2.35 18.98
N LYS A 241 -23.08 1.93 19.00
CA LYS A 241 -23.52 0.59 18.57
C LYS A 241 -23.71 0.48 17.06
N GLU A 242 -23.75 1.61 16.37
CA GLU A 242 -23.98 1.73 14.93
C GLU A 242 -22.72 2.27 14.23
N PRO A 243 -22.50 1.93 12.94
CA PRO A 243 -21.40 2.49 12.16
C PRO A 243 -21.48 4.02 12.06
N ILE A 244 -20.36 4.68 12.33
CA ILE A 244 -20.23 6.13 12.17
C ILE A 244 -19.64 6.43 10.79
N SER A 245 -20.33 7.27 10.03
CA SER A 245 -19.81 7.80 8.76
C SER A 245 -19.06 9.11 9.00
N LEU A 246 -17.79 9.18 8.60
CA LEU A 246 -16.97 10.40 8.64
C LEU A 246 -17.17 11.30 7.40
N GLY A 247 -18.23 11.04 6.63
CA GLY A 247 -18.61 11.80 5.44
C GLY A 247 -18.39 11.06 4.12
N LYS A 248 -18.80 11.69 3.02
CA LYS A 248 -18.67 11.14 1.67
C LYS A 248 -17.23 11.25 1.18
N LEU A 249 -16.73 10.17 0.56
CA LEU A 249 -15.42 10.14 -0.10
C LEU A 249 -15.38 11.07 -1.32
N MET A 250 -16.43 11.04 -2.14
CA MET A 250 -16.54 11.87 -3.35
C MET A 250 -17.07 13.25 -2.99
N LYS A 251 -16.26 14.29 -3.23
CA LYS A 251 -16.64 15.69 -3.06
C LYS A 251 -16.31 16.48 -4.31
N THR A 252 -17.18 17.43 -4.66
CA THR A 252 -17.01 18.34 -5.79
C THR A 252 -15.71 19.12 -5.64
N VAL A 253 -14.92 19.19 -6.71
CA VAL A 253 -13.72 20.03 -6.76
C VAL A 253 -14.14 21.51 -6.77
N SER A 254 -13.45 22.32 -5.97
CA SER A 254 -13.59 23.77 -5.97
C SER A 254 -12.30 24.40 -6.49
N TYR A 255 -12.44 25.36 -7.40
CA TYR A 255 -11.32 26.16 -7.90
C TYR A 255 -11.39 27.54 -7.24
N ASN A 256 -10.28 27.96 -6.63
CA ASN A 256 -10.16 29.32 -6.12
C ASN A 256 -9.80 30.23 -7.29
N SER A 257 -10.63 31.23 -7.57
CA SER A 257 -10.29 32.31 -8.50
C SER A 257 -9.54 33.39 -7.74
N THR A 258 -8.29 33.66 -8.13
CA THR A 258 -7.56 34.85 -7.68
C THR A 258 -7.75 35.96 -8.72
N SER A 259 -8.28 37.10 -8.29
CA SER A 259 -8.36 38.34 -9.09
C SER A 259 -7.01 39.02 -9.21
#